data_AF-A0A1Z5LAV4-F1
#
_entry.id   AF-A0A1Z5LAV4-F1
#
_cell.length_a   1.000
_cell.length_b   1.000
_cell.length_c   1.000
_cell.angle_alpha   90.00
_cell.angle_beta   90.00
_cell.angle_gamma   90.00
#
_symmetry.space_group_name_H-M   'P 1'
#
loop_
_entity.id
_entity.type
_entity.pdbx_description
1 polymer ?
#
loop_
_entity_poly.entity_id
_entity_poly.type
_entity_poly.pdbx_seq_one_letter_code
_entity_poly.pdbx_strand_id
1 'polypeptide(L)'
;MGSFGLRGWPFVRDTKTLVHVWKTAGLLLRNIGLATLVSIDLEADPDNENRYIIALGEPSLLIGQYGSKDSLIPEWYSMAVTTCFKVFTSGKYVETAKRVRDFSIRLAEITANRGHEEFTVDRYRVMQVKHHSNLLQLLNTVFNNITVVHSRMKVLVKSEHYLKSLKPVLHAVRGMDILNYLGFRTLLHVSPLLPDQAIDLATIQMREITGISRRSWPRWRRCLRMFERVAPSVFLHAYNLSNRQLKNPDKIWRLLNEIQASFVLALSSAPW
;
A
#
# COMPACT_ATOMS: atom_id res chain seq x y z
N MET A 1 14.05 -9.13 7.87
CA MET A 1 12.83 -9.98 7.83
C MET A 1 12.41 -10.54 9.19
N GLY A 2 13.34 -11.00 10.05
CA GLY A 2 12.97 -11.59 11.34
C GLY A 2 12.16 -10.67 12.27
N SER A 3 12.52 -9.38 12.32
CA SER A 3 11.81 -8.34 13.08
C SER A 3 10.39 -8.05 12.57
N PHE A 4 10.04 -8.48 11.35
CA PHE A 4 8.72 -8.28 10.76
C PHE A 4 7.81 -9.50 10.92
N GLY A 5 8.20 -10.54 11.69
CA GLY A 5 7.44 -11.79 11.76
C GLY A 5 7.63 -12.72 10.56
N LEU A 6 8.59 -12.39 9.68
CA LEU A 6 8.92 -13.16 8.46
C LEU A 6 10.22 -13.97 8.63
N ARG A 7 10.56 -14.37 9.85
CA ARG A 7 11.74 -15.22 10.09
C ARG A 7 11.50 -16.59 9.46
N GLY A 8 12.42 -17.04 8.61
CA GLY A 8 12.29 -18.31 7.90
C GLY A 8 11.37 -18.24 6.67
N TRP A 9 11.09 -17.03 6.17
CA TRP A 9 10.52 -16.88 4.83
C TRP A 9 11.56 -17.32 3.78
N PRO A 10 11.16 -18.05 2.72
CA PRO A 10 9.79 -18.46 2.40
C PRO A 10 9.32 -19.67 3.21
N PHE A 11 8.03 -19.67 3.58
CA PHE A 11 7.42 -20.72 4.39
C PHE A 11 6.97 -21.91 3.52
N VAL A 12 7.36 -23.12 3.93
CA VAL A 12 7.00 -24.37 3.24
C VAL A 12 6.10 -25.27 4.09
N ARG A 13 6.13 -25.12 5.42
CA ARG A 13 5.34 -25.93 6.38
C ARG A 13 4.18 -25.14 6.96
N ASP A 14 3.05 -25.80 7.14
CA ASP A 14 1.80 -25.17 7.59
C ASP A 14 1.69 -25.15 9.12
N THR A 15 2.39 -24.21 9.74
CA THR A 15 2.30 -23.95 11.20
C THR A 15 1.73 -22.55 11.48
N LYS A 16 1.32 -21.84 10.43
CA LYS A 16 1.10 -20.40 10.47
C LYS A 16 -0.40 -20.10 10.40
N THR A 17 -0.91 -19.53 11.48
CA THR A 17 -2.32 -19.15 11.63
C THR A 17 -2.57 -17.70 11.17
N LEU A 18 -3.84 -17.31 11.03
CA LEU A 18 -4.23 -15.91 10.75
C LEU A 18 -3.74 -14.93 11.82
N VAL A 19 -3.56 -15.38 13.06
CA VAL A 19 -2.94 -14.56 14.12
C VAL A 19 -1.53 -14.12 13.72
N HIS A 20 -0.75 -15.00 13.09
CA HIS A 20 0.58 -14.65 12.59
C HIS A 20 0.49 -13.69 11.40
N VAL A 21 -0.49 -13.88 10.51
CA VAL A 21 -0.74 -13.01 9.36
C VAL A 21 -1.00 -11.58 9.81
N TRP A 22 -1.95 -11.37 10.73
CA TRP A 22 -2.30 -10.03 11.22
C TRP A 22 -1.16 -9.35 11.96
N LYS A 23 -0.43 -10.11 12.79
CA LYS A 23 0.76 -9.59 13.47
C LYS A 23 1.82 -9.15 12.46
N THR A 24 2.14 -9.97 11.47
CA THR A 24 3.12 -9.64 10.42
C THR A 24 2.67 -8.44 9.61
N ALA A 25 1.42 -8.39 9.15
CA ALA A 25 0.88 -7.24 8.42
C ALA A 25 0.98 -5.94 9.23
N GLY A 26 0.68 -6.00 10.53
CA GLY A 26 0.82 -4.85 11.43
C GLY A 26 2.26 -4.39 11.61
N LEU A 27 3.21 -5.33 11.74
CA LEU A 27 4.64 -5.01 11.82
C LEU A 27 5.18 -4.40 10.53
N LEU A 28 4.72 -4.88 9.36
CA LEU A 28 5.10 -4.31 8.07
C LEU A 28 4.56 -2.88 7.92
N LEU A 29 3.30 -2.66 8.25
CA LEU A 29 2.72 -1.32 8.18
C LEU A 29 3.42 -0.35 9.14
N ARG A 30 3.61 -0.76 10.39
CA ARG A 30 4.24 0.08 11.41
C ARG A 30 5.69 0.45 11.09
N ASN A 31 6.50 -0.53 10.67
CA ASN A 31 7.94 -0.34 10.60
C ASN A 31 8.42 0.18 9.24
N ILE A 32 7.68 -0.10 8.16
CA ILE A 32 8.08 0.30 6.80
C ILE A 32 6.94 0.93 6.00
N GLY A 33 5.80 1.24 6.62
CA GLY A 33 4.67 1.89 5.94
C GLY A 33 4.01 1.03 4.86
N LEU A 34 4.19 -0.30 4.91
CA LEU A 34 3.71 -1.19 3.85
C LEU A 34 2.33 -1.78 4.19
N ALA A 35 1.28 -1.18 3.64
CA ALA A 35 -0.09 -1.70 3.71
C ALA A 35 -0.30 -2.86 2.73
N THR A 36 -0.30 -4.09 3.24
CA THR A 36 -0.39 -5.31 2.42
C THR A 36 -1.79 -5.93 2.36
N LEU A 37 -2.57 -5.82 3.43
CA LEU A 37 -3.91 -6.41 3.55
C LEU A 37 -4.98 -5.37 3.89
N VAL A 38 -4.64 -4.36 4.67
CA VAL A 38 -5.54 -3.25 5.04
C VAL A 38 -4.67 -2.02 5.15
N SER A 39 -5.09 -0.90 4.57
CA SER A 39 -4.47 0.40 4.81
C SER A 39 -5.00 1.00 6.10
N ILE A 40 -4.10 1.66 6.85
CA ILE A 40 -4.45 2.36 8.08
C ILE A 40 -3.85 3.76 7.98
N ASP A 41 -4.72 4.75 8.03
CA ASP A 41 -4.37 6.17 7.97
C ASP A 41 -4.97 6.90 9.19
N LEU A 42 -4.54 8.15 9.41
CA LEU A 42 -5.20 9.09 10.30
C LEU A 42 -5.84 10.19 9.46
N GLU A 43 -7.15 10.34 9.57
CA GLU A 43 -7.93 11.34 8.83
C GLU A 43 -8.73 12.22 9.78
N ALA A 44 -9.18 13.38 9.32
CA ALA A 44 -10.10 14.21 10.08
C ALA A 44 -11.39 13.44 10.36
N ASP A 45 -11.88 13.51 11.59
CA ASP A 45 -13.16 12.90 11.96
C ASP A 45 -14.30 13.66 11.26
N PRO A 46 -15.13 13.01 10.43
CA PRO A 46 -16.23 13.67 9.75
C PRO A 46 -17.28 14.23 10.73
N ASP A 47 -17.36 13.67 11.95
CA ASP A 47 -18.21 14.19 13.01
C ASP A 47 -17.56 15.39 13.73
N ASN A 48 -16.23 15.57 13.61
CA ASN A 48 -15.46 16.62 14.30
C ASN A 48 -14.10 16.89 13.63
N GLU A 49 -14.04 17.90 12.75
CA GLU A 49 -12.83 18.23 11.96
C GLU A 49 -11.59 18.56 12.81
N ASN A 50 -11.75 18.93 14.09
CA ASN A 50 -10.63 19.21 15.00
C ASN A 50 -10.01 17.95 15.62
N ARG A 51 -10.53 16.76 15.29
CA ARG A 51 -10.04 15.48 15.79
C ARG A 51 -9.63 14.57 14.64
N TYR A 52 -8.71 13.66 14.94
CA TYR A 52 -8.31 12.62 14.01
C TYR A 52 -8.95 11.28 14.40
N ILE A 53 -9.37 10.54 13.40
CA ILE A 53 -9.89 9.17 13.53
C ILE A 53 -9.01 8.20 12.75
N ILE A 54 -8.89 6.97 13.25
CA ILE A 54 -8.21 5.89 12.54
C ILE A 54 -9.08 5.50 11.35
N ALA A 55 -8.55 5.65 10.14
CA ALA A 55 -9.20 5.27 8.91
C ALA A 55 -8.68 3.91 8.41
N LEU A 56 -9.58 3.02 8.01
CA LEU A 56 -9.31 1.69 7.48
C LEU A 56 -9.74 1.62 6.02
N GLY A 57 -8.85 1.14 5.15
CA GLY A 57 -9.14 1.05 3.74
C GLY A 57 -8.49 -0.13 3.03
N GLU A 58 -8.58 -0.09 1.71
CA GLU A 58 -7.98 -1.06 0.82
C GLU A 58 -6.45 -0.91 0.80
N PRO A 59 -5.68 -2.00 0.72
CA PRO A 59 -4.23 -1.92 0.62
C PRO A 59 -3.80 -1.41 -0.76
N SER A 60 -2.60 -0.85 -0.85
CA SER A 60 -1.99 -0.57 -2.15
C SER A 60 -1.68 -1.88 -2.87
N LEU A 61 -2.33 -2.12 -4.01
CA LEU A 61 -2.13 -3.31 -4.82
C LEU A 61 -1.16 -3.04 -5.97
N LEU A 62 -0.23 -3.98 -6.17
CA LEU A 62 0.67 -3.93 -7.32
C LEU A 62 -0.07 -4.21 -8.65
N ILE A 63 -1.11 -5.05 -8.62
CA ILE A 63 -1.88 -5.45 -9.82
C ILE A 63 -2.90 -4.36 -10.20
N GLY A 64 -3.53 -3.70 -9.22
CA GLY A 64 -4.60 -2.73 -9.45
C GLY A 64 -4.17 -1.45 -10.17
N GLN A 65 -2.87 -1.16 -10.21
CA GLN A 65 -2.29 -0.05 -10.97
C GLN A 65 -2.23 -0.28 -12.49
N TYR A 66 -2.45 -1.52 -12.97
CA TYR A 66 -2.14 -1.89 -14.37
C TYR A 66 -3.28 -2.62 -15.09
N GLY A 67 -4.52 -2.46 -14.66
CA GLY A 67 -5.67 -2.97 -15.41
C GLY A 67 -7.01 -2.85 -14.70
N SER A 68 -8.10 -2.92 -15.47
CA SER A 68 -9.48 -2.98 -14.97
C SER A 68 -9.79 -4.34 -14.32
N LYS A 69 -10.94 -4.47 -13.65
CA LYS A 69 -11.43 -5.77 -13.12
C LYS A 69 -11.47 -6.87 -14.19
N ASP A 70 -11.75 -6.49 -15.43
CA ASP A 70 -11.88 -7.42 -16.56
C ASP A 70 -10.55 -7.79 -17.24
N SER A 71 -9.47 -7.09 -16.88
CA SER A 71 -8.15 -7.37 -17.45
C SER A 71 -7.51 -8.60 -16.83
N LEU A 72 -6.87 -9.42 -17.66
CA LEU A 72 -5.97 -10.48 -17.18
C LEU A 72 -4.81 -9.85 -16.40
N ILE A 73 -4.32 -10.56 -15.38
CA ILE A 73 -3.14 -10.11 -14.65
C ILE A 73 -1.97 -10.04 -15.63
N PRO A 74 -1.23 -8.92 -15.66
CA PRO A 74 -0.09 -8.79 -16.55
C PRO A 74 0.93 -9.91 -16.31
N GLU A 75 1.44 -10.50 -17.40
CA GLU A 75 2.42 -11.59 -17.35
C GLU A 75 3.66 -11.23 -16.52
N TRP A 76 4.09 -9.96 -16.60
CA TRP A 76 5.24 -9.45 -15.83
C TRP A 76 5.05 -9.63 -14.32
N TYR A 77 3.82 -9.60 -13.80
CA TYR A 77 3.56 -9.83 -12.38
C TYR A 77 3.82 -11.29 -12.00
N SER A 78 3.39 -12.22 -12.85
CA SER A 78 3.66 -13.66 -12.65
C SER A 78 5.17 -13.94 -12.69
N MET A 79 5.88 -13.30 -13.62
CA MET A 79 7.34 -13.37 -13.68
C MET A 79 7.99 -12.78 -12.42
N ALA A 80 7.52 -11.63 -11.94
CA ALA A 80 8.02 -10.99 -10.73
C ALA A 80 8.00 -11.90 -9.51
N VAL A 81 6.83 -12.50 -9.26
CA VAL A 81 6.64 -13.43 -8.13
C VAL A 81 7.56 -14.63 -8.31
N THR A 82 7.61 -15.21 -9.49
CA THR A 82 8.44 -16.39 -9.77
C THR A 82 9.93 -16.10 -9.59
N THR A 83 10.44 -15.00 -10.15
CA THR A 83 11.83 -14.56 -9.99
C THR A 83 12.17 -14.32 -8.52
N CYS A 84 11.26 -13.69 -7.77
CA CYS A 84 11.44 -13.49 -6.34
C CYS A 84 11.68 -14.82 -5.61
N PHE A 85 10.80 -15.80 -5.78
CA PHE A 85 10.97 -17.09 -5.08
C PHE A 85 12.17 -17.89 -5.61
N LYS A 86 12.51 -17.77 -6.90
CA LYS A 86 13.70 -18.41 -7.49
C LYS A 86 15.00 -17.91 -6.84
N VAL A 87 15.12 -16.61 -6.60
CA VAL A 87 16.32 -16.00 -5.99
C VAL A 87 16.50 -16.44 -4.54
N PHE A 88 15.41 -16.59 -3.80
CA PHE A 88 15.44 -16.83 -2.35
C PHE A 88 15.13 -18.27 -1.94
N THR A 89 14.91 -19.19 -2.88
CA THR A 89 14.61 -20.60 -2.60
C THR A 89 15.30 -21.54 -3.57
N SER A 90 16.06 -22.50 -3.06
CA SER A 90 16.51 -23.66 -3.84
C SER A 90 15.41 -24.74 -3.83
N GLY A 91 14.72 -24.98 -4.94
CA GLY A 91 13.79 -26.12 -5.08
C GLY A 91 12.40 -25.78 -5.62
N LYS A 92 11.34 -26.34 -5.03
CA LYS A 92 9.92 -26.26 -5.47
C LYS A 92 9.31 -24.85 -5.29
N TYR A 93 9.94 -23.82 -5.84
CA TYR A 93 9.49 -22.43 -5.75
C TYR A 93 8.28 -22.13 -6.64
N VAL A 94 8.12 -22.87 -7.74
CA VAL A 94 7.06 -22.63 -8.74
C VAL A 94 5.66 -22.75 -8.11
N GLU A 95 5.42 -23.78 -7.31
CA GLU A 95 4.13 -23.99 -6.66
C GLU A 95 3.83 -22.93 -5.59
N THR A 96 4.85 -22.49 -4.85
CA THR A 96 4.70 -21.41 -3.86
C THR A 96 4.44 -20.08 -4.55
N ALA A 97 5.16 -19.78 -5.63
CA ALA A 97 4.94 -18.59 -6.45
C ALA A 97 3.53 -18.57 -7.05
N LYS A 98 3.05 -19.72 -7.55
CA LYS A 98 1.67 -19.88 -8.05
C LYS A 98 0.65 -19.56 -6.97
N ARG A 99 0.76 -20.15 -5.77
CA ARG A 99 -0.17 -19.86 -4.66
C ARG A 99 -0.14 -18.40 -4.21
N VAL A 100 1.03 -17.78 -4.18
CA VAL A 100 1.17 -16.35 -3.86
C VAL A 100 0.50 -15.49 -4.92
N ARG A 101 0.71 -15.80 -6.21
CA ARG A 101 0.02 -15.13 -7.31
C ARG A 101 -1.49 -15.28 -7.17
N ASP A 102 -1.99 -16.51 -6.98
CA ASP A 102 -3.42 -16.82 -6.89
C ASP A 102 -4.08 -16.07 -5.72
N PHE A 103 -3.38 -15.92 -4.58
CA PHE A 103 -3.83 -15.06 -3.48
C PHE A 103 -3.87 -13.57 -3.87
N SER A 104 -2.86 -13.06 -4.57
CA SER A 104 -2.86 -11.67 -5.06
C SER A 104 -4.03 -11.38 -6.00
N ILE A 105 -4.44 -12.35 -6.82
CA ILE A 105 -5.61 -12.24 -7.71
C ILE A 105 -6.87 -12.04 -6.86
N ARG A 106 -7.12 -12.96 -5.92
CA ARG A 106 -8.30 -12.91 -5.05
C ARG A 106 -8.38 -11.61 -4.26
N LEU A 107 -7.22 -11.11 -3.80
CA LEU A 107 -7.16 -9.83 -3.11
C LEU A 107 -7.51 -8.65 -4.03
N ALA A 108 -7.07 -8.69 -5.30
CA ALA A 108 -7.37 -7.68 -6.30
C ALA A 108 -8.81 -7.71 -6.82
N GLU A 109 -9.47 -8.87 -6.80
CA GLU A 109 -10.87 -9.02 -7.19
C GLU A 109 -11.82 -8.34 -6.18
N ILE A 110 -11.48 -8.40 -4.89
CA ILE A 110 -12.34 -7.83 -3.84
C ILE A 110 -12.13 -6.34 -3.59
N THR A 111 -11.03 -5.75 -4.08
CA THR A 111 -10.80 -4.30 -4.00
C THR A 111 -11.69 -3.55 -4.98
N ALA A 112 -12.33 -2.47 -4.51
CA ALA A 112 -13.15 -1.61 -5.33
C ALA A 112 -12.31 -0.89 -6.40
N ASN A 113 -11.09 -0.47 -6.03
CA ASN A 113 -10.24 0.43 -6.81
C ASN A 113 -9.39 -0.25 -7.89
N ARG A 114 -9.84 -1.34 -8.51
CA ARG A 114 -9.09 -1.96 -9.62
C ARG A 114 -9.27 -1.12 -10.90
N GLY A 115 -8.50 -0.03 -10.98
CA GLY A 115 -8.41 0.88 -12.12
C GLY A 115 -9.43 2.03 -12.17
N HIS A 116 -10.32 2.16 -11.18
CA HIS A 116 -11.31 3.25 -11.11
C HIS A 116 -11.45 3.75 -9.66
N GLU A 117 -11.23 5.04 -9.43
CA GLU A 117 -11.73 5.72 -8.23
C GLU A 117 -13.19 6.09 -8.50
N GLU A 118 -14.14 5.30 -8.01
CA GLU A 118 -15.53 5.74 -8.03
C GLU A 118 -15.70 6.91 -7.04
N PHE A 119 -16.20 8.04 -7.53
CA PHE A 119 -16.64 9.16 -6.70
C PHE A 119 -18.06 8.87 -6.22
N THR A 120 -18.19 7.96 -5.24
CA THR A 120 -19.46 7.71 -4.56
C THR A 120 -19.63 8.63 -3.35
N VAL A 121 -20.88 9.04 -3.11
CA VAL A 121 -21.27 9.95 -2.02
C VAL A 121 -21.11 9.27 -0.65
N ASP A 122 -21.21 7.94 -0.59
CA ASP A 122 -21.05 7.12 0.63
C ASP A 122 -19.63 6.54 0.76
N ARG A 123 -18.60 7.39 0.66
CA ARG A 123 -17.19 6.95 0.63
C ARG A 123 -16.67 6.35 1.93
N TYR A 124 -17.37 6.55 3.04
CA TYR A 124 -16.90 6.08 4.33
C TYR A 124 -18.02 5.87 5.33
N ARG A 125 -17.77 5.01 6.31
CA ARG A 125 -18.66 4.78 7.44
C ARG A 125 -17.89 4.78 8.74
N VAL A 126 -18.33 5.59 9.70
CA VAL A 126 -17.79 5.55 11.06
C VAL A 126 -18.44 4.38 11.80
N MET A 127 -17.62 3.43 12.24
CA MET A 127 -18.06 2.20 12.91
C MET A 127 -17.20 1.90 14.14
N GLN A 128 -17.71 1.06 15.04
CA GLN A 128 -16.89 0.55 16.14
C GLN A 128 -16.00 -0.62 15.67
N VAL A 129 -14.77 -0.70 16.19
CA VAL A 129 -13.82 -1.80 15.89
C VAL A 129 -14.43 -3.19 16.12
N LYS A 130 -15.37 -3.35 17.06
CA LYS A 130 -16.08 -4.61 17.32
C LYS A 130 -16.70 -5.25 16.07
N HIS A 131 -17.12 -4.44 15.09
CA HIS A 131 -17.71 -4.93 13.84
C HIS A 131 -16.67 -5.58 12.91
N HIS A 132 -15.38 -5.31 13.16
CA HIS A 132 -14.23 -5.90 12.46
C HIS A 132 -13.21 -6.43 13.48
N SER A 133 -13.68 -7.30 14.39
CA SER A 133 -12.86 -7.82 15.50
C SER A 133 -11.57 -8.54 15.06
N ASN A 134 -11.55 -9.09 13.84
CA ASN A 134 -10.35 -9.68 13.23
C ASN A 134 -9.22 -8.66 13.01
N LEU A 135 -9.53 -7.37 12.89
CA LEU A 135 -8.56 -6.30 12.72
C LEU A 135 -8.00 -5.78 14.05
N LEU A 136 -8.59 -6.14 15.19
CA LEU A 136 -8.14 -5.67 16.49
C LEU A 136 -6.68 -6.03 16.75
N GLN A 137 -6.26 -7.22 16.33
CA GLN A 137 -4.87 -7.64 16.45
C GLN A 137 -3.92 -6.83 15.55
N LEU A 138 -4.35 -6.53 14.33
CA LEU A 138 -3.60 -5.67 13.40
C LEU A 138 -3.41 -4.28 14.03
N LEU A 139 -4.50 -3.66 14.49
CA LEU A 139 -4.49 -2.33 15.09
C LEU A 139 -3.64 -2.28 16.36
N ASN A 140 -3.80 -3.25 17.26
CA ASN A 140 -2.95 -3.34 18.45
C ASN A 140 -1.47 -3.48 18.09
N THR A 141 -1.13 -4.17 17.01
CA THR A 141 0.27 -4.29 16.59
C THR A 141 0.81 -2.96 16.04
N VAL A 142 0.01 -2.26 15.23
CA VAL A 142 0.38 -0.97 14.63
C VAL A 142 0.55 0.11 15.69
N PHE A 143 -0.42 0.23 16.60
CA PHE A 143 -0.47 1.26 17.64
C PHE A 143 0.19 0.86 18.96
N ASN A 144 0.85 -0.30 19.04
CA ASN A 144 1.55 -0.73 20.26
C ASN A 144 2.56 0.33 20.72
N ASN A 145 2.54 0.73 21.99
CA ASN A 145 3.30 1.85 22.56
C ASN A 145 2.92 3.26 22.05
N ILE A 146 1.81 3.42 21.31
CA ILE A 146 1.25 4.72 20.90
C ILE A 146 -0.08 4.94 21.60
N THR A 147 -1.01 3.99 21.46
CA THR A 147 -2.32 4.04 22.11
C THR A 147 -2.93 2.65 22.25
N VAL A 148 -3.84 2.50 23.21
CA VAL A 148 -4.55 1.23 23.44
C VAL A 148 -5.80 1.19 22.57
N VAL A 149 -5.86 0.24 21.63
CA VAL A 149 -7.03 0.06 20.76
C VAL A 149 -7.99 -0.94 21.41
N HIS A 150 -9.22 -0.51 21.66
CA HIS A 150 -10.27 -1.34 22.22
C HIS A 150 -11.47 -1.48 21.27
N SER A 151 -12.29 -2.52 21.49
CA SER A 151 -13.42 -2.87 20.59
C SER A 151 -14.47 -1.78 20.42
N ARG A 152 -14.64 -0.90 21.42
CA ARG A 152 -15.59 0.24 21.38
C ARG A 152 -15.07 1.48 20.64
N MET A 153 -13.79 1.49 20.23
CA MET A 153 -13.18 2.64 19.56
C MET A 153 -13.86 2.85 18.20
N LYS A 154 -14.12 4.11 17.84
CA LYS A 154 -14.63 4.46 16.51
C LYS A 154 -13.47 4.42 15.50
N VAL A 155 -13.75 3.88 14.32
CA VAL A 155 -12.87 3.86 13.16
C VAL A 155 -13.66 4.27 11.93
N LEU A 156 -13.01 4.97 11.02
CA LEU A 156 -13.58 5.35 9.74
C LEU A 156 -13.27 4.26 8.71
N VAL A 157 -14.28 3.63 8.13
CA VAL A 157 -14.11 2.56 7.14
C VAL A 157 -14.36 3.12 5.75
N LYS A 158 -13.31 3.18 4.91
CA LYS A 158 -13.37 3.71 3.53
C LYS A 158 -14.01 2.74 2.53
N SER A 159 -13.99 1.43 2.81
CA SER A 159 -14.58 0.41 1.94
C SER A 159 -15.13 -0.75 2.77
N GLU A 160 -16.40 -0.65 3.18
CA GLU A 160 -17.07 -1.68 3.97
C GLU A 160 -17.18 -2.99 3.18
N HIS A 161 -17.42 -2.88 1.86
CA HIS A 161 -17.44 -4.01 0.94
C HIS A 161 -16.11 -4.78 0.97
N TYR A 162 -14.98 -4.09 0.83
CA TYR A 162 -13.67 -4.72 0.86
C TYR A 162 -13.42 -5.46 2.18
N LEU A 163 -13.64 -4.81 3.32
CA LEU A 163 -13.39 -5.41 4.63
C LEU A 163 -14.27 -6.63 4.91
N LYS A 164 -15.53 -6.61 4.45
CA LYS A 164 -16.42 -7.78 4.52
C LYS A 164 -15.93 -8.93 3.64
N SER A 165 -15.52 -8.64 2.40
CA SER A 165 -15.04 -9.61 1.42
C SER A 165 -13.63 -10.15 1.72
N LEU A 166 -12.82 -9.41 2.48
CA LEU A 166 -11.48 -9.84 2.89
C LEU A 166 -11.52 -11.06 3.83
N LYS A 167 -12.51 -11.10 4.74
CA LYS A 167 -12.63 -12.21 5.71
C LYS A 167 -12.72 -13.59 5.03
N PRO A 168 -13.67 -13.87 4.12
CA PRO A 168 -13.75 -15.18 3.46
C PRO A 168 -12.50 -15.49 2.62
N VAL A 169 -11.87 -14.49 1.99
CA VAL A 169 -10.62 -14.66 1.23
C VAL A 169 -9.48 -15.15 2.14
N LEU A 170 -9.33 -14.56 3.32
CA LEU A 170 -8.31 -14.97 4.29
C LEU A 170 -8.58 -16.35 4.91
N HIS A 171 -9.85 -16.73 5.09
CA HIS A 171 -10.22 -18.06 5.59
C HIS A 171 -10.07 -19.17 4.54
N ALA A 172 -10.22 -18.84 3.25
CA ALA A 172 -10.08 -19.81 2.16
C ALA A 172 -8.63 -20.15 1.81
N VAL A 173 -7.65 -19.40 2.32
CA VAL A 173 -6.23 -19.54 1.99
C VAL A 173 -5.43 -19.86 3.24
N ARG A 174 -4.47 -20.79 3.13
CA ARG A 174 -3.61 -21.17 4.26
C ARG A 174 -2.78 -19.97 4.71
N GLY A 175 -2.62 -19.82 6.03
CA GLY A 175 -1.87 -18.69 6.60
C GLY A 175 -0.43 -18.61 6.09
N MET A 176 0.20 -19.75 5.79
CA MET A 176 1.54 -19.78 5.18
C MET A 176 1.60 -19.12 3.80
N ASP A 177 0.58 -19.31 2.96
CA ASP A 177 0.55 -18.76 1.60
C ASP A 177 0.31 -17.24 1.65
N ILE A 178 -0.51 -16.78 2.60
CA ILE A 178 -0.71 -15.35 2.88
C ILE A 178 0.59 -14.72 3.40
N LEU A 179 1.27 -15.35 4.36
CA LEU A 179 2.57 -14.86 4.84
C LEU A 179 3.63 -14.84 3.73
N ASN A 180 3.58 -15.81 2.82
CA ASN A 180 4.46 -15.83 1.65
C ASN A 180 4.21 -14.63 0.74
N TYR A 181 2.94 -14.26 0.53
CA TYR A 181 2.57 -13.02 -0.14
C TYR A 181 3.09 -11.78 0.60
N LEU A 182 2.96 -11.71 1.93
CA LEU A 182 3.50 -10.61 2.73
C LEU A 182 5.02 -10.47 2.57
N GLY A 183 5.75 -11.59 2.58
CA GLY A 183 7.20 -11.57 2.35
C GLY A 183 7.59 -11.17 0.93
N PHE A 184 6.83 -11.61 -0.08
CA PHE A 184 7.00 -11.13 -1.46
C PHE A 184 6.81 -9.60 -1.56
N ARG A 185 5.71 -9.06 -1.00
CA ARG A 185 5.47 -7.60 -0.98
C ARG A 185 6.58 -6.85 -0.25
N THR A 186 7.08 -7.42 0.85
CA THR A 186 8.20 -6.84 1.62
C THR A 186 9.48 -6.78 0.79
N LEU A 187 9.83 -7.88 0.11
CA LEU A 187 11.02 -7.92 -0.76
C LEU A 187 10.93 -6.95 -1.90
N LEU A 188 9.77 -6.87 -2.54
CA LEU A 188 9.54 -5.92 -3.61
C LEU A 188 9.72 -4.49 -3.11
N HIS A 189 9.12 -4.16 -1.96
CA HIS A 189 9.21 -2.83 -1.36
C HIS A 189 10.66 -2.40 -1.07
N VAL A 190 11.51 -3.32 -0.61
CA VAL A 190 12.93 -3.03 -0.33
C VAL A 190 13.88 -3.34 -1.50
N SER A 191 13.37 -3.86 -2.61
CA SER A 191 14.16 -4.26 -3.79
C SER A 191 15.03 -3.15 -4.39
N PRO A 192 14.68 -1.84 -4.31
CA PRO A 192 15.59 -0.77 -4.72
C PRO A 192 16.95 -0.78 -4.01
N LEU A 193 17.02 -1.34 -2.79
CA LEU A 193 18.22 -1.40 -1.95
C LEU A 193 19.03 -2.68 -2.15
N LEU A 194 18.42 -3.70 -2.77
CA LEU A 194 19.02 -5.02 -2.96
C LEU A 194 20.13 -5.00 -4.05
N PRO A 195 21.04 -5.97 -4.00
CA PRO A 195 22.04 -6.21 -5.05
C PRO A 195 21.44 -6.42 -6.44
N ASP A 196 22.27 -6.33 -7.48
CA ASP A 196 21.81 -6.39 -8.88
C ASP A 196 21.23 -7.74 -9.30
N GLN A 197 21.44 -8.81 -8.52
CA GLN A 197 20.72 -10.08 -8.71
C GLN A 197 19.20 -9.93 -8.55
N ALA A 198 18.73 -8.88 -7.88
CA ALA A 198 17.32 -8.54 -7.71
C ALA A 198 16.86 -7.37 -8.60
N ILE A 199 17.59 -7.07 -9.68
CA ILE A 199 17.31 -5.92 -10.55
C ILE A 199 15.90 -5.94 -11.13
N ASP A 200 15.37 -7.12 -11.46
CA ASP A 200 14.00 -7.25 -12.00
C ASP A 200 12.96 -6.78 -10.98
N LEU A 201 13.10 -7.18 -9.72
CA LEU A 201 12.24 -6.74 -8.63
C LEU A 201 12.35 -5.23 -8.43
N ALA A 202 13.58 -4.71 -8.46
CA ALA A 202 13.82 -3.28 -8.34
C ALA A 202 13.19 -2.49 -9.50
N THR A 203 13.27 -3.00 -10.73
CA THR A 203 12.63 -2.40 -11.91
C THR A 203 11.11 -2.35 -11.75
N ILE A 204 10.49 -3.41 -11.22
CA ILE A 204 9.05 -3.44 -10.95
C ILE A 204 8.68 -2.42 -9.88
N GLN A 205 9.41 -2.37 -8.76
CA GLN A 205 9.16 -1.40 -7.70
C GLN A 205 9.35 0.04 -8.21
N MET A 206 10.34 0.28 -9.08
CA MET A 206 10.54 1.60 -9.68
C MET A 206 9.41 1.98 -10.64
N ARG A 207 8.86 1.02 -11.38
CA ARG A 207 7.66 1.24 -12.20
C ARG A 207 6.46 1.61 -11.32
N GLU A 208 6.25 0.90 -10.21
CA GLU A 208 5.21 1.23 -9.23
C GLU A 208 5.38 2.66 -8.66
N ILE A 209 6.61 3.05 -8.32
CA ILE A 209 6.88 4.38 -7.73
C ILE A 209 6.77 5.51 -8.75
N THR A 210 7.22 5.29 -10.00
CA THR A 210 7.39 6.37 -10.98
C THR A 210 6.39 6.37 -12.12
N GLY A 211 5.62 5.28 -12.29
CA GLY A 211 4.82 5.02 -13.49
C GLY A 211 5.64 4.71 -14.75
N ILE A 212 6.97 4.84 -14.71
CA ILE A 212 7.84 4.74 -15.89
C ILE A 212 8.34 3.30 -16.06
N SER A 213 8.05 2.70 -17.21
CA SER A 213 8.64 1.43 -17.62
C SER A 213 10.04 1.65 -18.18
N ARG A 214 11.06 1.22 -17.44
CA ARG A 214 12.47 1.27 -17.88
C ARG A 214 13.16 -0.01 -17.46
N ARG A 215 13.88 -0.65 -18.38
CA ARG A 215 14.52 -1.96 -18.16
C ARG A 215 15.53 -1.96 -17.01
N SER A 216 16.29 -0.88 -16.85
CA SER A 216 17.29 -0.75 -15.79
C SER A 216 17.32 0.65 -15.19
N TRP A 217 17.40 0.70 -13.87
CA TRP A 217 17.59 1.92 -13.10
C TRP A 217 18.95 1.86 -12.40
N PRO A 218 19.82 2.88 -12.56
CA PRO A 218 21.04 2.98 -11.78
C PRO A 218 20.74 2.88 -10.28
N ARG A 219 21.57 2.16 -9.53
CA ARG A 219 21.33 1.89 -8.10
C ARG A 219 21.13 3.18 -7.29
N TRP A 220 21.95 4.21 -7.53
CA TRP A 220 21.81 5.50 -6.85
C TRP A 220 20.43 6.12 -7.06
N ARG A 221 19.84 5.99 -8.27
CA ARG A 221 18.52 6.54 -8.60
C ARG A 221 17.40 5.73 -7.95
N ARG A 222 17.57 4.40 -7.86
CA ARG A 222 16.68 3.51 -7.10
C ARG A 222 16.65 3.90 -5.63
N CYS A 223 17.83 4.04 -5.01
CA CYS A 223 17.97 4.45 -3.62
C CYS A 223 17.37 5.85 -3.37
N LEU A 224 17.60 6.80 -4.28
CA LEU A 224 17.08 8.16 -4.15
C LEU A 224 15.55 8.19 -4.14
N ARG A 225 14.89 7.46 -5.04
CA ARG A 225 13.41 7.38 -5.07
C ARG A 225 12.84 6.65 -3.86
N MET A 226 13.53 5.64 -3.36
CA MET A 226 13.14 4.99 -2.10
C MET A 226 13.25 5.97 -0.93
N PHE A 227 14.33 6.75 -0.86
CA PHE A 227 14.54 7.75 0.18
C PHE A 227 13.47 8.86 0.12
N GLU A 228 13.15 9.37 -1.07
CA GLU A 228 12.07 10.35 -1.28
C GLU A 228 10.73 9.85 -0.72
N ARG A 229 10.42 8.56 -0.87
CA ARG A 229 9.18 7.96 -0.35
C ARG A 229 9.19 7.80 1.17
N VAL A 230 10.33 7.44 1.76
CA VAL A 230 10.44 7.17 3.22
C VAL A 230 10.62 8.47 4.02
N ALA A 231 11.28 9.48 3.45
CA ALA A 231 11.57 10.75 4.10
C ALA A 231 11.26 11.94 3.17
N PRO A 232 9.99 12.10 2.74
CA PRO A 232 9.60 13.13 1.76
C PRO A 232 9.95 14.54 2.24
N SER A 233 9.75 14.85 3.52
CA SER A 233 10.07 16.17 4.09
C SER A 233 11.57 16.48 4.03
N VAL A 234 12.44 15.49 4.28
CA VAL A 234 13.90 15.67 4.21
C VAL A 234 14.33 15.87 2.76
N PHE A 235 13.81 15.06 1.84
CA PHE A 235 14.06 15.20 0.42
C PHE A 235 13.62 16.57 -0.10
N LEU A 236 12.40 17.00 0.23
CA LEU A 236 11.87 18.32 -0.13
C LEU A 236 12.72 19.45 0.47
N HIS A 237 13.16 19.31 1.72
CA HIS A 237 14.05 20.30 2.34
C HIS A 237 15.39 20.41 1.58
N ALA A 238 16.04 19.28 1.28
CA ALA A 238 17.28 19.26 0.52
C ALA A 238 17.10 19.84 -0.90
N TYR A 239 16.02 19.47 -1.59
CA TYR A 239 15.66 20.02 -2.89
C TYR A 239 15.46 21.54 -2.84
N ASN A 240 14.76 22.00 -1.80
CA ASN A 240 14.49 23.41 -1.56
C ASN A 240 15.77 24.22 -1.29
N LEU A 241 16.74 23.65 -0.58
CA LEU A 241 18.06 24.26 -0.36
C LEU A 241 18.84 24.40 -1.66
N SER A 242 18.88 23.34 -2.48
CA SER A 242 19.64 23.32 -3.75
C SER A 242 19.03 24.24 -4.81
N ASN A 243 17.71 24.46 -4.77
CA ASN A 243 16.98 25.24 -5.79
C ASN A 243 16.47 26.60 -5.29
N ARG A 244 17.08 27.16 -4.24
CA ARG A 244 16.65 28.45 -3.66
C ARG A 244 16.56 29.59 -4.70
N GLN A 245 17.43 29.58 -5.70
CA GLN A 245 17.49 30.61 -6.74
C GLN A 245 16.36 30.53 -7.79
N LEU A 246 15.65 29.39 -7.87
CA LEU A 246 14.54 29.20 -8.82
C LEU A 246 13.19 29.69 -8.28
N LYS A 247 13.18 30.28 -7.08
CA LYS A 247 11.94 30.72 -6.42
C LYS A 247 11.51 32.10 -6.92
N ASN A 248 10.34 32.13 -7.54
CA ASN A 248 9.60 33.38 -7.75
C ASN A 248 8.21 33.24 -7.11
N PRO A 249 8.12 33.32 -5.76
CA PRO A 249 6.87 33.11 -5.05
C PRO A 249 5.81 34.11 -5.48
N ASP A 250 6.20 35.36 -5.77
CA ASP A 250 5.27 36.41 -6.20
C ASP A 250 4.63 36.11 -7.55
N LYS A 251 5.37 35.48 -8.48
CA LYS A 251 4.81 35.03 -9.76
C LYS A 251 3.82 33.88 -9.56
N ILE A 252 4.12 32.94 -8.67
CA ILE A 252 3.22 31.82 -8.36
C ILE A 252 1.94 32.34 -7.69
N TRP A 253 2.05 33.24 -6.71
CA TRP A 253 0.91 33.84 -6.03
C TRP A 253 0.03 34.65 -6.98
N ARG A 254 0.62 35.43 -7.89
CA ARG A 254 -0.13 36.13 -8.93
C ARG A 254 -0.92 35.16 -9.82
N LEU A 255 -0.27 34.10 -10.30
CA LEU A 255 -0.93 33.09 -11.13
C LEU A 255 -2.09 32.40 -10.40
N LEU A 256 -1.91 32.05 -9.12
CA LEU A 256 -2.97 31.43 -8.31
C LEU A 256 -4.18 32.36 -8.13
N ASN A 257 -3.93 33.65 -7.86
CA ASN A 257 -4.99 34.64 -7.73
C ASN A 257 -5.74 34.87 -9.05
N GLU A 258 -5.03 34.90 -10.18
CA GLU A 258 -5.62 35.01 -11.52
C GLU A 258 -6.51 33.80 -11.85
N ILE A 259 -6.05 32.58 -11.52
CA ILE A 259 -6.85 31.36 -11.68
C ILE A 259 -8.10 31.39 -10.80
N GLN A 260 -7.96 31.78 -9.53
CA GLN A 260 -9.08 31.89 -8.60
C GLN A 260 -10.12 32.91 -9.10
N ALA A 261 -9.68 34.09 -9.52
CA ALA A 261 -10.57 35.13 -10.04
C ALA A 261 -11.29 34.66 -11.32
N SER A 262 -10.57 34.04 -12.25
CA SER A 262 -11.14 33.49 -13.48
C SER A 262 -12.18 32.40 -13.19
N PHE A 263 -11.93 31.53 -12.22
CA PHE A 263 -12.85 30.49 -11.80
C PHE A 263 -14.14 31.06 -11.19
N VAL A 264 -14.02 32.06 -10.30
CA VAL A 264 -15.18 32.74 -9.70
C VAL A 264 -16.02 33.45 -10.77
N LEU A 265 -15.37 34.12 -11.72
CA LEU A 265 -16.06 34.76 -12.84
C LEU A 265 -16.80 33.72 -13.70
N ALA A 266 -16.16 32.61 -14.04
CA ALA A 266 -16.77 31.54 -14.83
C ALA A 266 -18.01 30.96 -14.14
N LEU A 267 -17.95 30.74 -12.82
CA LEU A 267 -19.11 30.30 -12.01
C LEU A 267 -20.24 31.32 -12.04
N SER A 268 -19.93 32.61 -11.92
CA SER A 268 -20.95 33.67 -11.95
C SER A 268 -21.66 33.81 -13.32
N SER A 269 -20.99 33.40 -14.39
CA SER A 269 -21.53 33.40 -15.76
C SER A 269 -22.10 32.05 -16.20
N ALA A 270 -22.08 31.05 -15.33
CA ALA A 270 -22.52 29.71 -15.68
C ALA A 270 -24.06 29.67 -15.84
N PRO A 271 -24.59 29.13 -16.96
CA PRO A 271 -26.02 29.19 -17.27
C PRO A 271 -26.85 28.07 -16.63
N TRP A 272 -26.26 27.28 -15.72
CA TRP A 272 -26.91 26.14 -15.07
C TRP A 272 -27.37 26.48 -13.66
#